data_AF-A0A932VDF7-F1
#
_entry.id   AF-A0A932VDF7-F1
#
_cell.length_a   1.000
_cell.length_b   1.000
_cell.length_c   1.000
_cell.angle_alpha   90.00
_cell.angle_beta   90.00
_cell.angle_gamma   90.00
#
_symmetry.space_group_name_H-M   'P 1'
#
loop_
_entity.id
_entity.type
_entity.pdbx_description
1 polymer ?
#
loop_
_entity_poly.entity_id
_entity_poly.type
_entity_poly.pdbx_seq_one_letter_code
_entity_poly.pdbx_strand_id
1 'polypeptide(L)'
;AVIQTVSTGTRQLMVPLRRHDSLKRVMMNVPAYREYREQCGFFSPHLFCLGGISADAQTFARHPGMAPDTAEDAFTGSATGGMAVAGHAVTVVAGTLTI
;
A
#
# COMPACT_ATOMS: atom_id res chain seq x y z
N ALA A 1 9.19 -4.88 -8.09
CA ALA A 1 8.13 -5.22 -7.13
C ALA A 1 6.81 -5.01 -7.84
N VAL A 2 5.87 -5.94 -7.72
CA VAL A 2 4.63 -5.95 -8.51
C VAL A 2 3.51 -5.26 -7.73
N ILE A 3 2.79 -4.33 -8.36
CA ILE A 3 1.55 -3.76 -7.83
C ILE A 3 0.41 -4.72 -8.19
N GLN A 4 -0.41 -5.08 -7.20
CA GLN A 4 -1.48 -6.05 -7.40
C GLN A 4 -2.64 -5.85 -6.43
N THR A 5 -3.84 -6.24 -6.83
CA THR A 5 -5.00 -6.26 -5.93
C THR A 5 -5.09 -7.61 -5.23
N VAL A 6 -5.06 -7.61 -3.90
CA VAL A 6 -5.16 -8.82 -3.06
C VAL A 6 -6.39 -8.72 -2.17
N SER A 7 -7.05 -9.85 -1.88
CA SER A 7 -8.19 -9.90 -0.95
C SER A 7 -8.01 -10.98 0.10
N THR A 8 -8.25 -10.60 1.34
CA THR A 8 -8.40 -11.50 2.51
C THR A 8 -9.75 -11.28 3.19
N GLY A 9 -10.69 -10.64 2.48
CA GLY A 9 -11.99 -10.19 2.98
C GLY A 9 -12.39 -8.85 2.37
N THR A 10 -11.43 -7.93 2.26
CA THR A 10 -11.56 -6.66 1.54
C THR A 10 -10.48 -6.58 0.47
N ARG A 11 -10.83 -6.17 -0.76
CA ARG A 11 -9.86 -6.04 -1.86
C ARG A 11 -8.99 -4.80 -1.62
N GLN A 12 -7.68 -4.99 -1.49
CA GLN A 12 -6.72 -3.93 -1.24
C GLN A 12 -5.69 -3.88 -2.38
N LEU A 13 -5.36 -2.68 -2.86
CA LEU A 13 -4.30 -2.48 -3.85
C LEU A 13 -2.94 -2.44 -3.14
N MET A 14 -2.14 -3.49 -3.33
CA MET A 14 -0.83 -3.65 -2.70
C MET A 14 0.23 -2.91 -3.51
N VAL A 15 0.86 -1.91 -2.89
CA VAL A 15 1.88 -1.06 -3.53
C VAL A 15 3.21 -1.18 -2.77
N PRO A 16 4.08 -2.13 -3.17
CA PRO A 16 5.38 -2.30 -2.53
C PRO A 16 6.35 -1.16 -2.91
N LEU A 17 6.92 -0.52 -1.90
CA LEU A 17 7.98 0.47 -2.01
C LEU A 17 9.32 -0.10 -1.53
N ARG A 18 10.41 0.54 -1.97
CA ARG A 18 11.77 0.07 -1.66
C ARG A 18 12.28 0.47 -0.27
N ARG A 19 11.86 1.62 0.24
CA ARG A 19 12.48 2.26 1.42
C ARG A 19 11.43 2.95 2.28
N HIS A 20 11.67 2.99 3.59
CA HIS A 20 10.86 3.73 4.56
C HIS A 20 10.71 5.20 4.21
N ASP A 21 11.79 5.83 3.73
CA ASP A 21 11.75 7.26 3.38
C ASP A 21 10.79 7.55 2.22
N SER A 22 10.68 6.62 1.26
CA SER A 22 9.68 6.71 0.20
C SER A 22 8.28 6.66 0.80
N LEU A 23 8.02 5.73 1.71
CA LEU A 23 6.72 5.57 2.36
C LEU A 23 6.32 6.80 3.19
N LYS A 24 7.25 7.37 3.95
CA LYS A 24 7.05 8.59 4.76
C LYS A 24 6.71 9.82 3.91
N ARG A 25 7.19 9.88 2.67
CA ARG A 25 6.98 11.01 1.75
C ARG A 25 5.79 10.83 0.81
N VAL A 26 5.06 9.71 0.90
CA VAL A 26 3.89 9.47 0.04
C VAL A 26 2.88 10.58 0.25
N MET A 27 2.52 11.23 -0.85
CA MET A 27 1.39 12.13 -0.98
C MET A 27 0.49 11.63 -2.11
N MET A 28 -0.81 11.60 -1.87
CA MET A 28 -1.77 11.11 -2.85
C MET A 28 -2.23 12.26 -3.75
N ASN A 29 -2.14 12.06 -5.07
CA ASN A 29 -2.87 12.90 -6.02
C ASN A 29 -4.34 12.49 -5.96
N VAL A 30 -5.13 13.19 -5.15
CA VAL A 30 -6.52 12.80 -4.83
C VAL A 30 -7.42 12.73 -6.06
N PRO A 31 -7.40 13.70 -7.01
CA PRO A 31 -8.18 13.58 -8.25
C PRO A 31 -7.83 12.33 -9.07
N ALA A 32 -6.55 12.10 -9.35
CA ALA A 32 -6.11 10.95 -10.14
C ALA A 32 -6.40 9.62 -9.44
N TYR A 33 -6.21 9.57 -8.12
CA TYR A 33 -6.53 8.38 -7.33
C TYR A 33 -8.03 8.06 -7.35
N ARG A 34 -8.90 9.08 -7.27
CA ARG A 34 -10.35 8.91 -7.33
C ARG A 34 -10.77 8.28 -8.66
N GLU A 35 -10.31 8.85 -9.77
CA GLU A 35 -10.58 8.34 -11.11
C GLU A 35 -10.07 6.90 -11.29
N TYR A 36 -8.85 6.62 -10.83
CA TYR A 36 -8.29 5.27 -10.91
C TYR A 36 -9.06 4.25 -10.07
N ARG A 37 -9.46 4.60 -8.85
CA ARG A 37 -10.23 3.73 -7.94
C ARG A 37 -11.58 3.34 -8.54
N GLU A 38 -12.27 4.28 -9.18
CA GLU A 38 -13.57 4.05 -9.83
C GLU A 38 -13.49 3.00 -10.95
N GLN A 39 -12.32 2.82 -11.57
CA GLN A 39 -12.12 1.91 -12.69
C GLN A 39 -11.58 0.52 -12.27
N CYS A 40 -10.93 0.41 -11.10
CA CYS A 40 -10.06 -0.73 -10.78
C CYS A 40 -10.59 -1.69 -9.71
N GLY A 41 -11.75 -1.41 -9.11
CA GLY A 41 -12.49 -2.38 -8.27
C GLY A 41 -11.78 -2.85 -6.99
N PHE A 42 -10.85 -2.06 -6.45
CA PHE A 42 -10.25 -2.24 -5.13
C PHE A 42 -10.85 -1.24 -4.13
N PHE A 43 -10.80 -1.57 -2.84
CA PHE A 43 -11.35 -0.74 -1.78
C PHE A 43 -10.41 0.42 -1.42
N SER A 44 -9.15 0.15 -1.08
CA SER A 44 -8.15 1.18 -0.80
C SER A 44 -6.73 0.69 -1.12
N PRO A 45 -5.76 1.61 -1.26
CA PRO A 45 -4.36 1.27 -1.42
C PRO A 45 -3.72 0.95 -0.08
N HIS A 46 -2.79 0.00 -0.10
CA HIS A 46 -1.93 -0.31 1.02
C HIS A 46 -0.48 -0.28 0.56
N LEU A 47 0.24 0.75 1.01
CA LEU A 47 1.63 0.98 0.63
C LEU A 47 2.53 0.41 1.72
N PHE A 48 3.55 -0.35 1.34
CA PHE A 48 4.39 -1.03 2.32
C PHE A 48 5.84 -1.20 1.84
N CYS A 49 6.76 -1.41 2.76
CA CYS A 49 8.12 -1.85 2.47
C CYS A 49 8.58 -2.90 3.49
N LEU A 50 9.64 -3.64 3.13
CA LEU A 50 10.31 -4.57 4.04
C LEU A 50 11.15 -3.80 5.08
N GLY A 51 11.33 -4.43 6.24
CA GLY A 51 11.90 -3.83 7.44
C GLY A 51 10.85 -2.99 8.18
N GLY A 52 10.77 -3.13 9.49
CA GLY A 52 9.92 -2.31 10.35
C GLY A 52 10.67 -1.19 11.05
N ILE A 53 9.97 -0.46 11.93
CA ILE A 53 10.58 0.60 12.75
C ILE A 53 11.37 0.00 13.92
N SER A 54 10.90 -1.11 14.48
CA SER A 54 11.60 -1.87 15.52
C SER A 54 12.32 -3.09 14.93
N ALA A 55 13.26 -3.67 15.70
CA ALA A 55 14.02 -4.85 15.29
C ALA A 55 13.13 -6.08 15.02
N ASP A 56 12.02 -6.22 15.74
CA ASP A 56 11.11 -7.37 15.61
C ASP A 56 10.07 -7.18 14.48
N ALA A 57 9.95 -5.97 13.94
CA ALA A 57 8.98 -5.68 12.89
C ALA A 57 9.59 -5.97 11.50
N GLN A 58 8.92 -6.83 10.73
CA GLN A 58 9.41 -7.25 9.41
C GLN A 58 8.99 -6.34 8.26
N THR A 59 7.98 -5.49 8.48
CA THR A 59 7.43 -4.57 7.47
C THR A 59 7.04 -3.24 8.09
N PHE A 60 6.91 -2.22 7.24
CA PHE A 60 6.34 -0.93 7.58
C PHE A 60 5.33 -0.54 6.50
N ALA A 61 4.17 -0.05 6.91
CA ALA A 61 3.05 0.21 5.99
C ALA A 61 2.35 1.53 6.32
N ARG A 62 1.66 2.05 5.32
CA ARG A 62 0.72 3.19 5.41
C ARG A 62 -0.56 2.84 4.68
N HIS A 63 -1.68 3.33 5.18
CA HIS A 63 -3.00 3.10 4.60
C HIS A 63 -3.74 4.43 4.41
N PRO A 64 -3.43 5.18 3.33
CA PRO A 64 -4.07 6.45 3.06
C PRO A 64 -5.57 6.27 2.81
N GLY A 65 -6.37 7.06 3.50
CA GLY A 65 -7.80 7.21 3.21
C GLY A 65 -8.06 8.37 2.25
N MET A 66 -9.33 8.67 2.03
CA MET A 66 -9.77 9.72 1.11
C MET A 66 -10.96 10.47 1.71
N ALA A 67 -10.92 11.80 1.66
CA ALA A 67 -11.98 12.63 2.22
C ALA A 67 -13.35 12.31 1.58
N PRO A 68 -14.45 12.24 2.36
CA PRO A 68 -14.57 12.72 3.74
C PRO A 68 -14.15 11.73 4.84
N ASP A 69 -13.65 10.55 4.48
CA ASP A 69 -13.21 9.55 5.46
C ASP A 69 -11.91 9.97 6.16
N THR A 70 -11.47 9.17 7.14
CA THR A 70 -10.20 9.35 7.84
C THR A 70 -9.05 9.49 6.84
N ALA A 71 -8.18 10.49 7.05
CA ALA A 71 -7.06 10.76 6.14
C ALA A 71 -6.06 9.59 6.04
N GLU A 72 -5.88 8.84 7.12
CA GLU A 72 -5.03 7.64 7.18
C GLU A 72 -5.53 6.70 8.27
N ASP A 73 -5.67 5.41 7.95
CA ASP A 73 -5.99 4.38 8.92
C ASP A 73 -4.70 3.96 9.65
N ALA A 74 -4.72 4.04 10.99
CA ALA A 74 -3.59 3.67 11.82
C ALA A 74 -3.26 2.17 11.74
N PHE A 75 -4.27 1.31 11.53
CA PHE A 75 -4.07 -0.14 11.39
C PHE A 75 -5.22 -0.85 10.68
N THR A 76 -4.95 -1.38 9.48
CA THR A 76 -5.94 -2.09 8.66
C THR A 76 -5.63 -3.59 8.59
N GLY A 77 -6.28 -4.39 9.44
CA GLY A 77 -6.01 -5.84 9.56
C GLY A 77 -6.16 -6.65 8.25
N SER A 78 -7.17 -6.33 7.43
CA SER A 78 -7.35 -6.98 6.12
C SER A 78 -6.18 -6.69 5.15
N ALA A 79 -5.68 -5.45 5.16
CA ALA A 79 -4.56 -5.04 4.34
C ALA A 79 -3.24 -5.69 4.80
N THR A 80 -3.00 -5.79 6.11
CA THR A 80 -1.85 -6.51 6.67
C THR A 80 -1.85 -7.98 6.27
N GLY A 81 -3.01 -8.66 6.31
CA GLY A 81 -3.12 -10.04 5.85
C GLY A 81 -2.83 -10.19 4.35
N GLY A 82 -3.34 -9.27 3.52
CA GLY A 82 -3.07 -9.29 2.08
C GLY A 82 -1.60 -8.94 1.75
N MET A 83 -0.96 -8.09 2.54
CA MET A 83 0.45 -7.76 2.39
C MET A 83 1.34 -8.99 2.59
N ALA A 84 1.02 -9.88 3.53
CA ALA A 84 1.78 -11.12 3.73
C ALA A 84 1.79 -11.96 2.43
N VAL A 85 0.63 -12.11 1.78
CA VAL A 85 0.49 -12.81 0.50
C VAL A 85 1.26 -12.09 -0.62
N ALA A 86 1.11 -10.77 -0.72
CA ALA A 86 1.80 -9.97 -1.73
C ALA A 86 3.32 -9.98 -1.55
N GLY A 87 3.83 -9.94 -0.32
CA GLY A 87 5.25 -9.93 0.01
C GLY A 87 5.98 -11.19 -0.45
N HIS A 88 5.31 -12.35 -0.42
CA HIS A 88 5.85 -13.59 -1.01
C HIS A 88 6.04 -13.51 -2.54
N ALA A 89 5.37 -12.58 -3.22
CA ALA A 89 5.44 -12.39 -4.68
C ALA A 89 6.38 -11.25 -5.12
N VAL A 90 7.05 -10.53 -4.20
CA VAL A 90 7.84 -9.33 -4.54
C VAL A 90 9.31 -9.67 -4.85
N THR A 91 9.69 -9.63 -6.14
CA THR A 91 11.09 -9.45 -6.60
C THR A 91 11.40 -7.96 -6.82
N VAL A 92 12.51 -7.45 -6.29
CA VAL A 92 12.83 -6.02 -6.17
C VAL A 92 13.62 -5.48 -7.38
N VAL A 93 12.95 -5.14 -8.51
CA VAL A 93 13.59 -4.50 -9.70
C VAL A 93 13.57 -2.96 -9.65
N ALA A 94 14.72 -2.31 -9.86
CA ALA A 94 14.97 -0.88 -9.61
C ALA A 94 14.33 0.01 -10.68
N GLY A 95 13.61 1.05 -10.26
CA GLY A 95 12.99 2.00 -11.18
C GLY A 95 12.02 2.93 -10.48
N THR A 96 11.99 4.18 -10.94
CA THR A 96 11.08 5.25 -10.52
C THR A 96 9.64 4.87 -10.88
N LEU A 97 8.74 4.89 -9.89
CA LEU A 97 7.31 4.73 -10.10
C LEU A 97 6.73 6.10 -10.46
N THR A 98 6.32 6.27 -11.71
CA THR A 98 5.41 7.35 -12.11
C THR A 98 4.05 6.69 -12.29
N ILE A 99 3.03 7.19 -11.59
CA ILE A 99 1.63 6.78 -11.75
C ILE A 99 1.05 7.54 -12.94
#